data_AF-A0AAW1Q877-F1
#
_entry.id   AF-A0AAW1Q877-F1
#
_cell.length_a   1.000
_cell.length_b   1.000
_cell.length_c   1.000
_cell.angle_alpha   90.00
_cell.angle_beta   90.00
_cell.angle_gamma   90.00
#
_symmetry.space_group_name_H-M   'P 1'
#
loop_
_entity.id
_entity.type
_entity.pdbx_description
1 polymer ?
#
loop_
_entity_poly.entity_id
_entity_poly.type
_entity_poly.pdbx_seq_one_letter_code
_entity_poly.pdbx_strand_id
1 'polypeptide(L)'
;MNTYLQRLDLSERLKTLRVVHVAGTKGKGSTCAMVESMLRASGYRTGLFTSPHLWDVRERIRLNGQPIERAQFSEHFWKCFNALREQADAHVGMPAYFRFLTLLGLRVFVEEQVDVAILEVGLGGRLDATNCIPPPIVCGVTPLGLDHTELLGNTLEEIAKEKAGIFKAGSVAYTADQQPQALAVLQAQARQAGLPLSSASPLEAWAGGTGVQVGLAGEHQRANAGLAVALAASWELQVAASDPERFPQAVRHAPLLTRHQLPGEYIEGLTSCYWPGRGQVVEDVSEVPGQSPSRLTFFLDGAHTPESMVTCGEWFAATAGPAGRALHNGTGTAGPALLQRVLLFHCMQERSPQLLFSRLVTTLKDNGTGMHHAVFVPPDSSRQQLANGCSMPDMPWHQHMQTVWQAAVGGTADKAAIGLPRMPACGSIMQDSRRGAITPSLQATLDWLRRCVKEGPPRLHMQVLVTGSLYLVGDMLQRLGRAPAN
;
A
#
# COMPACT_ATOMS: atom_id res chain seq x y z
N MET A 1 15.75 -20.44 -6.67
CA MET A 1 14.41 -20.35 -7.30
C MET A 1 14.23 -21.43 -8.36
N ASN A 2 15.14 -21.53 -9.34
CA ASN A 2 15.04 -22.53 -10.43
C ASN A 2 14.85 -23.98 -9.94
N THR A 3 15.60 -24.43 -8.94
CA THR A 3 15.40 -25.75 -8.34
C THR A 3 13.99 -25.95 -7.80
N TYR A 4 13.42 -24.94 -7.14
CA TYR A 4 12.04 -25.02 -6.64
C TYR A 4 11.00 -25.03 -7.76
N LEU A 5 11.23 -24.28 -8.84
CA LEU A 5 10.36 -24.32 -10.02
C LEU A 5 10.37 -25.70 -10.68
N GLN A 6 11.53 -26.37 -10.74
CA GLN A 6 11.64 -27.74 -11.24
C GLN A 6 10.90 -28.72 -10.33
N ARG A 7 11.10 -28.64 -9.01
CA ARG A 7 10.41 -29.50 -8.03
C ARG A 7 8.89 -29.37 -8.08
N LEU A 8 8.38 -28.22 -8.49
CA LEU A 8 6.95 -27.92 -8.62
C LEU A 8 6.40 -28.11 -10.04
N ASP A 9 7.22 -28.56 -11.00
CA ASP A 9 6.88 -28.64 -12.42
C ASP A 9 6.32 -27.33 -12.99
N LEU A 10 6.91 -26.19 -12.60
CA LEU A 10 6.48 -24.86 -13.03
C LEU A 10 7.32 -24.27 -14.16
N SER A 11 8.56 -24.70 -14.36
CA SER A 11 9.51 -24.03 -15.26
C SER A 11 8.98 -23.79 -16.67
N GLU A 12 8.39 -24.81 -17.31
CA GLU A 12 7.79 -24.68 -18.65
C GLU A 12 6.41 -24.02 -18.60
N ARG A 13 5.61 -24.35 -17.59
CA ARG A 13 4.24 -23.82 -17.44
C ARG A 13 4.23 -22.31 -17.21
N LEU A 14 5.26 -21.74 -16.58
CA LEU A 14 5.40 -20.29 -16.41
C LEU A 14 5.48 -19.54 -17.74
N LYS A 15 5.92 -20.17 -18.83
CA LYS A 15 5.95 -19.54 -20.16
C LYS A 15 4.56 -19.23 -20.71
N THR A 16 3.51 -19.84 -20.14
CA THR A 16 2.12 -19.56 -20.51
C THR A 16 1.59 -18.27 -19.89
N LEU A 17 2.23 -17.75 -18.83
CA LEU A 17 1.81 -16.52 -18.18
C LEU A 17 2.25 -15.28 -18.97
N ARG A 18 1.33 -14.32 -19.15
CA ARG A 18 1.64 -13.00 -19.71
C ARG A 18 1.84 -12.02 -18.56
N VAL A 19 3.11 -11.76 -18.21
CA VAL A 19 3.45 -11.08 -16.95
C VAL A 19 3.64 -9.57 -17.13
N VAL A 20 3.08 -8.80 -16.19
CA VAL A 20 3.46 -7.41 -15.88
C VAL A 20 4.30 -7.43 -14.60
N HIS A 21 5.56 -6.97 -14.64
CA HIS A 21 6.46 -7.06 -13.48
C HIS A 21 6.87 -5.67 -12.98
N VAL A 22 6.60 -5.34 -11.72
CA VAL A 22 6.74 -3.98 -11.20
C VAL A 22 7.72 -3.92 -10.03
N ALA A 23 8.81 -3.19 -10.23
CA ALA A 23 9.78 -2.81 -9.19
C ALA A 23 9.61 -1.33 -8.80
N GLY A 24 10.32 -0.91 -7.75
CA GLY A 24 10.29 0.48 -7.27
C GLY A 24 10.40 0.63 -5.76
N THR A 25 10.53 1.85 -5.27
CA THR A 25 10.59 2.11 -3.82
C THR A 25 9.18 2.36 -3.28
N LYS A 26 8.44 3.33 -3.82
CA LYS A 26 7.06 3.66 -3.43
C LYS A 26 6.12 3.56 -4.63
N GLY A 27 4.85 3.27 -4.39
CA GLY A 27 3.81 3.21 -5.44
C GLY A 27 3.68 1.87 -6.17
N LYS A 28 4.50 0.85 -5.86
CA LYS A 28 4.41 -0.50 -6.46
C LYS A 28 3.01 -1.11 -6.34
N GLY A 29 2.56 -1.39 -5.11
CA GLY A 29 1.22 -1.91 -4.84
C GLY A 29 0.09 -1.09 -5.49
N SER A 30 0.12 0.25 -5.41
CA SER A 30 -0.87 1.11 -6.07
C SER A 30 -0.85 0.95 -7.60
N THR A 31 0.33 0.96 -8.21
CA THR A 31 0.49 0.79 -9.66
C THR A 31 -0.03 -0.57 -10.10
N CYS A 32 0.36 -1.64 -9.38
CA CYS A 32 -0.12 -2.99 -9.65
C CYS A 32 -1.65 -3.12 -9.48
N ALA A 33 -2.23 -2.50 -8.45
CA ALA A 33 -3.68 -2.48 -8.23
C ALA A 33 -4.42 -1.75 -9.35
N MET A 34 -3.88 -0.63 -9.85
CA MET A 34 -4.48 0.09 -10.98
C MET A 34 -4.36 -0.70 -12.29
N VAL A 35 -3.21 -1.34 -12.57
CA VAL A 35 -3.06 -2.23 -13.74
C VAL A 35 -4.07 -3.37 -13.67
N GLU A 36 -4.15 -4.03 -12.51
CA GLU A 36 -5.12 -5.12 -12.29
C GLU A 36 -6.56 -4.64 -12.50
N SER A 37 -6.93 -3.50 -11.90
CA SER A 37 -8.30 -2.98 -11.96
C SER A 37 -8.71 -2.62 -13.38
N MET A 38 -7.83 -1.98 -14.16
CA MET A 38 -8.08 -1.67 -15.58
C MET A 38 -8.21 -2.93 -16.43
N LEU A 39 -7.28 -3.88 -16.30
CA LEU A 39 -7.31 -5.11 -17.09
C LEU A 39 -8.51 -6.00 -16.71
N ARG A 40 -8.90 -6.03 -15.43
CA ARG A 40 -10.12 -6.71 -15.00
C ARG A 40 -11.38 -6.04 -15.55
N ALA A 41 -11.44 -4.71 -15.54
CA ALA A 41 -12.55 -3.97 -16.17
C ALA A 41 -12.63 -4.21 -17.68
N SER A 42 -11.50 -4.42 -18.35
CA SER A 42 -11.43 -4.87 -19.75
C SER A 42 -11.86 -6.33 -19.98
N GLY A 43 -12.16 -7.08 -18.92
CA GLY A 43 -12.68 -8.45 -18.98
C GLY A 43 -11.64 -9.57 -18.95
N TYR A 44 -10.36 -9.28 -18.67
CA TYR A 44 -9.34 -10.34 -18.53
C TYR A 44 -9.42 -11.04 -17.18
N ARG A 45 -9.01 -12.31 -17.15
CA ARG A 45 -8.75 -13.04 -15.89
C ARG A 45 -7.43 -12.56 -15.30
N THR A 46 -7.47 -11.85 -14.18
CA THR A 46 -6.29 -11.24 -13.57
C THR A 46 -5.77 -12.05 -12.39
N GLY A 47 -4.45 -12.19 -12.30
CA GLY A 47 -3.73 -12.62 -11.11
C GLY A 47 -2.84 -11.50 -10.60
N LEU A 48 -2.95 -11.10 -9.34
CA LEU A 48 -2.15 -10.04 -8.74
C LEU A 48 -1.39 -10.57 -7.51
N PHE A 49 -0.04 -10.50 -7.56
CA PHE A 49 0.84 -10.85 -6.46
C PHE A 49 1.44 -9.60 -5.82
N THR A 50 1.20 -9.40 -4.53
CA THR A 50 1.64 -8.20 -3.78
C THR A 50 2.29 -8.51 -2.44
N SER A 51 3.03 -7.54 -1.90
CA SER A 51 3.57 -7.64 -0.54
C SER A 51 3.91 -6.30 0.11
N PRO A 52 3.88 -6.21 1.46
CA PRO A 52 3.35 -7.20 2.39
C PRO A 52 1.81 -7.22 2.37
N HIS A 53 1.19 -8.05 3.21
CA HIS A 53 -0.26 -8.00 3.49
C HIS A 53 -0.52 -7.11 4.72
N LEU A 54 -1.77 -6.67 4.89
CA LEU A 54 -2.22 -5.91 6.05
C LEU A 54 -2.67 -6.83 7.18
N TRP A 55 -3.49 -7.84 6.90
CA TRP A 55 -4.01 -8.73 7.95
C TRP A 55 -4.16 -10.21 7.55
N ASP A 56 -4.34 -10.52 6.27
CA ASP A 56 -4.47 -11.90 5.78
C ASP A 56 -3.43 -12.20 4.69
N VAL A 57 -2.72 -13.33 4.83
CA VAL A 57 -1.74 -13.78 3.85
C VAL A 57 -2.30 -13.94 2.44
N ARG A 58 -3.60 -14.25 2.32
CA ARG A 58 -4.30 -14.39 1.04
C ARG A 58 -4.34 -13.08 0.26
N GLU A 59 -4.22 -11.92 0.91
CA GLU A 59 -4.15 -10.62 0.22
C GLU A 59 -3.00 -10.54 -0.79
N ARG A 60 -1.94 -11.33 -0.57
CA ARG A 60 -0.76 -11.39 -1.44
C ARG A 60 -1.03 -12.12 -2.75
N ILE A 61 -2.10 -12.88 -2.86
CA ILE A 61 -2.48 -13.64 -4.05
C ILE A 61 -3.94 -13.32 -4.35
N ARG A 62 -4.17 -12.42 -5.31
CA ARG A 62 -5.51 -12.02 -5.73
C ARG A 62 -5.85 -12.60 -7.09
N LEU A 63 -7.09 -13.04 -7.24
CA LEU A 63 -7.69 -13.48 -8.49
C LEU A 63 -8.88 -12.57 -8.77
N ASN A 64 -8.90 -11.93 -9.93
CA ASN A 64 -10.01 -11.04 -10.34
C ASN A 64 -10.36 -9.99 -9.27
N GLY A 65 -9.35 -9.30 -8.75
CA GLY A 65 -9.49 -8.24 -7.74
C GLY A 65 -9.70 -8.73 -6.31
N GLN A 66 -10.02 -10.00 -6.08
CA GLN A 66 -10.31 -10.55 -4.75
C GLN A 66 -9.14 -11.39 -4.22
N PRO A 67 -8.82 -11.34 -2.91
CA PRO A 67 -7.95 -12.33 -2.29
C PRO A 67 -8.43 -13.75 -2.60
N ILE A 68 -7.51 -14.66 -2.88
CA ILE A 68 -7.83 -16.07 -3.10
C ILE A 68 -8.70 -16.64 -1.96
N GLU A 69 -9.68 -17.46 -2.31
CA GLU A 69 -10.56 -18.07 -1.32
C GLU A 69 -9.79 -18.99 -0.36
N ARG A 70 -10.27 -19.11 0.88
CA ARG A 70 -9.56 -19.84 1.93
C ARG A 70 -9.35 -21.33 1.62
N ALA A 71 -10.38 -21.97 1.07
CA ALA A 71 -10.31 -23.38 0.68
C ALA A 71 -9.28 -23.57 -0.44
N GLN A 72 -9.36 -22.75 -1.49
CA GLN A 72 -8.45 -22.77 -2.63
C GLN A 72 -7.00 -22.48 -2.19
N PHE A 73 -6.78 -21.46 -1.35
CA PHE A 73 -5.46 -21.16 -0.80
C PHE A 73 -4.89 -22.34 -0.03
N SER A 74 -5.69 -22.96 0.84
CA SER A 74 -5.28 -24.11 1.65
C SER A 74 -4.89 -25.30 0.77
N GLU A 75 -5.67 -25.56 -0.30
CA GLU A 75 -5.39 -26.61 -1.26
C GLU A 75 -4.05 -26.38 -1.99
N HIS A 76 -3.86 -25.22 -2.62
CA HIS A 76 -2.60 -24.92 -3.31
C HIS A 76 -1.42 -24.86 -2.34
N PHE A 77 -1.63 -24.36 -1.11
CA PHE A 77 -0.61 -24.31 -0.07
C PHE A 77 -0.10 -25.72 0.22
N TRP A 78 -0.99 -26.67 0.54
CA TRP A 78 -0.58 -28.03 0.89
C TRP A 78 0.03 -28.78 -0.30
N LYS A 79 -0.52 -28.61 -1.51
CA LYS A 79 0.09 -29.16 -2.74
C LYS A 79 1.52 -28.66 -2.94
N CYS A 80 1.72 -27.34 -2.83
CA CYS A 80 3.04 -26.71 -2.99
C CYS A 80 4.01 -27.12 -1.87
N PHE A 81 3.55 -27.07 -0.62
CA PHE A 81 4.35 -27.40 0.56
C PHE A 81 4.79 -28.86 0.56
N ASN A 82 3.88 -29.81 0.32
CA ASN A 82 4.21 -31.23 0.30
C ASN A 82 5.20 -31.56 -0.81
N ALA A 83 4.96 -31.09 -2.03
CA ALA A 83 5.85 -31.31 -3.17
C ALA A 83 7.28 -30.77 -2.92
N LEU A 84 7.41 -29.60 -2.29
CA LEU A 84 8.70 -29.03 -1.94
C LEU A 84 9.38 -29.77 -0.78
N ARG A 85 8.60 -30.20 0.22
CA ARG A 85 9.10 -30.89 1.41
C ARG A 85 9.60 -32.29 1.09
N GLU A 86 8.86 -33.05 0.29
CA GLU A 86 9.24 -34.41 -0.12
C GLU A 86 10.54 -34.45 -0.91
N GLN A 87 10.83 -33.38 -1.65
CA GLN A 87 12.04 -33.23 -2.45
C GLN A 87 13.13 -32.41 -1.74
N ALA A 88 12.91 -31.99 -0.48
CA ALA A 88 13.91 -31.24 0.27
C ALA A 88 15.07 -32.16 0.67
N ASP A 89 16.30 -31.67 0.50
CA ASP A 89 17.52 -32.44 0.77
C ASP A 89 18.55 -31.57 1.52
N ALA A 90 19.72 -32.14 1.79
CA ALA A 90 20.80 -31.49 2.52
C ALA A 90 21.39 -30.26 1.80
N HIS A 91 21.21 -30.13 0.48
CA HIS A 91 21.76 -29.04 -0.33
C HIS A 91 20.74 -27.94 -0.58
N VAL A 92 19.48 -28.30 -0.85
CA VAL A 92 18.38 -27.36 -1.07
C VAL A 92 17.18 -27.78 -0.22
N GLY A 93 17.08 -27.15 0.96
CA GLY A 93 15.97 -27.32 1.90
C GLY A 93 14.68 -26.61 1.47
N MET A 94 13.81 -26.31 2.43
CA MET A 94 12.58 -25.57 2.17
C MET A 94 12.86 -24.10 1.80
N PRO A 95 12.09 -23.51 0.87
CA PRO A 95 12.22 -22.09 0.55
C PRO A 95 11.86 -21.22 1.76
N ALA A 96 12.61 -20.12 1.93
CA ALA A 96 12.24 -19.07 2.88
C ALA A 96 10.86 -18.48 2.57
N TYR A 97 10.20 -17.92 3.59
CA TYR A 97 8.80 -17.50 3.55
C TYR A 97 8.38 -16.73 2.27
N PHE A 98 9.11 -15.67 1.91
CA PHE A 98 8.77 -14.89 0.71
C PHE A 98 8.92 -15.70 -0.58
N ARG A 99 9.99 -16.51 -0.70
CA ARG A 99 10.20 -17.40 -1.85
C ARG A 99 9.09 -18.43 -1.96
N PHE A 100 8.67 -19.02 -0.84
CA PHE A 100 7.56 -19.97 -0.81
C PHE A 100 6.26 -19.33 -1.31
N LEU A 101 5.91 -18.14 -0.79
CA LEU A 101 4.69 -17.45 -1.22
C LEU A 101 4.74 -17.02 -2.68
N THR A 102 5.89 -16.61 -3.22
CA THR A 102 6.03 -16.34 -4.65
C THR A 102 5.79 -17.60 -5.48
N LEU A 103 6.37 -18.74 -5.10
CA LEU A 103 6.12 -20.02 -5.79
C LEU A 103 4.65 -20.43 -5.73
N LEU A 104 4.00 -20.23 -4.58
CA LEU A 104 2.58 -20.48 -4.39
C LEU A 104 1.73 -19.58 -5.30
N GLY A 105 1.98 -18.27 -5.33
CA GLY A 105 1.27 -17.32 -6.18
C GLY A 105 1.43 -17.63 -7.67
N LEU A 106 2.65 -17.94 -8.11
CA LEU A 106 2.92 -18.36 -9.48
C LEU A 106 2.19 -19.66 -9.84
N ARG A 107 2.18 -20.66 -8.94
CA ARG A 107 1.42 -21.89 -9.13
C ARG A 107 -0.07 -21.62 -9.29
N VAL A 108 -0.63 -20.81 -8.38
CA VAL A 108 -2.04 -20.41 -8.44
C VAL A 108 -2.35 -19.78 -9.79
N PHE A 109 -1.58 -18.80 -10.25
CA PHE A 109 -1.85 -18.12 -11.52
C PHE A 109 -1.80 -19.05 -12.74
N VAL A 110 -0.89 -20.02 -12.75
CA VAL A 110 -0.82 -21.04 -13.79
C VAL A 110 -2.03 -21.98 -13.73
N GLU A 111 -2.37 -22.49 -12.55
CA GLU A 111 -3.47 -23.46 -12.37
C GLU A 111 -4.84 -22.82 -12.61
N GLU A 112 -4.99 -21.55 -12.21
CA GLU A 112 -6.18 -20.73 -12.42
C GLU A 112 -6.21 -20.05 -13.78
N GLN A 113 -5.27 -20.36 -14.67
CA GLN A 113 -5.24 -19.93 -16.08
C GLN A 113 -5.52 -18.43 -16.24
N VAL A 114 -4.84 -17.60 -15.44
CA VAL A 114 -4.99 -16.15 -15.57
C VAL A 114 -4.47 -15.70 -16.94
N ASP A 115 -5.13 -14.70 -17.50
CA ASP A 115 -4.72 -14.08 -18.76
C ASP A 115 -3.50 -13.18 -18.54
N VAL A 116 -3.49 -12.47 -17.40
CA VAL A 116 -2.40 -11.58 -16.98
C VAL A 116 -2.01 -11.87 -15.55
N ALA A 117 -0.70 -11.98 -15.31
CA ALA A 117 -0.12 -12.02 -13.97
C ALA A 117 0.61 -10.70 -13.69
N ILE A 118 0.14 -9.93 -12.71
CA ILE A 118 0.76 -8.70 -12.25
C ILE A 118 1.58 -9.02 -11.00
N LEU A 119 2.90 -8.86 -11.06
CA LEU A 119 3.80 -9.19 -9.98
C LEU A 119 4.45 -7.93 -9.40
N GLU A 120 4.19 -7.64 -8.13
CA GLU A 120 4.97 -6.67 -7.36
C GLU A 120 6.24 -7.33 -6.83
N VAL A 121 7.39 -6.70 -7.10
CA VAL A 121 8.66 -7.07 -6.48
C VAL A 121 8.62 -6.83 -4.98
N GLY A 122 9.07 -7.81 -4.19
CA GLY A 122 9.18 -7.67 -2.74
C GLY A 122 10.29 -6.71 -2.33
N LEU A 123 11.53 -7.06 -2.66
CA LEU A 123 12.72 -6.27 -2.31
C LEU A 123 13.75 -6.25 -3.44
N GLY A 124 14.26 -5.06 -3.74
CA GLY A 124 15.27 -4.87 -4.80
C GLY A 124 14.65 -5.11 -6.18
N GLY A 125 15.03 -6.22 -6.82
CA GLY A 125 14.54 -6.65 -8.13
C GLY A 125 15.39 -7.81 -8.68
N ARG A 126 16.68 -7.57 -8.88
CA ARG A 126 17.66 -8.53 -9.44
C ARG A 126 17.62 -9.89 -8.76
N LEU A 127 17.65 -9.92 -7.43
CA LEU A 127 17.66 -11.13 -6.61
C LEU A 127 16.31 -11.43 -5.93
N ASP A 128 15.26 -10.69 -6.29
CA ASP A 128 13.93 -10.91 -5.74
C ASP A 128 13.35 -12.25 -6.21
N ALA A 129 12.54 -12.90 -5.36
CA ALA A 129 11.92 -14.17 -5.71
C ALA A 129 11.04 -14.07 -6.95
N THR A 130 10.35 -12.94 -7.16
CA THR A 130 9.50 -12.72 -8.34
C THR A 130 10.27 -12.66 -9.65
N ASN A 131 11.59 -12.41 -9.59
CA ASN A 131 12.44 -12.34 -10.78
C ASN A 131 12.82 -13.71 -11.37
N CYS A 132 12.24 -14.81 -10.87
CA CYS A 132 12.44 -16.16 -11.42
C CYS A 132 11.58 -16.48 -12.67
N ILE A 133 10.70 -15.57 -13.07
CA ILE A 133 9.85 -15.72 -14.27
C ILE A 133 10.68 -15.67 -15.56
N PRO A 134 10.16 -16.19 -16.69
CA PRO A 134 10.63 -15.83 -18.03
C PRO A 134 10.58 -14.31 -18.29
N PRO A 135 11.12 -13.80 -19.41
CA PRO A 135 10.95 -12.39 -19.77
C PRO A 135 9.48 -11.97 -19.69
N PRO A 136 9.11 -10.98 -18.85
CA PRO A 136 7.73 -10.48 -18.80
C PRO A 136 7.36 -9.78 -20.10
N ILE A 137 6.07 -9.57 -20.33
CA ILE A 137 5.59 -8.77 -21.46
C ILE A 137 6.03 -7.32 -21.27
N VAL A 138 5.89 -6.81 -20.04
CA VAL A 138 6.28 -5.44 -19.70
C VAL A 138 6.77 -5.32 -18.26
N CYS A 139 7.81 -4.51 -18.06
CA CYS A 139 8.34 -4.14 -16.76
C CYS A 139 7.99 -2.69 -16.40
N GLY A 140 7.71 -2.44 -15.12
CA GLY A 140 7.51 -1.10 -14.57
C GLY A 140 8.48 -0.77 -13.45
N VAL A 141 9.00 0.45 -13.42
CA VAL A 141 9.75 0.98 -12.28
C VAL A 141 9.03 2.21 -11.72
N THR A 142 8.41 2.05 -10.55
CA THR A 142 7.78 3.17 -9.83
C THR A 142 8.86 4.08 -9.22
N PRO A 143 8.51 5.25 -8.63
CA PRO A 143 9.50 6.19 -8.11
C PRO A 143 10.53 5.54 -7.18
N LEU A 144 11.79 5.91 -7.40
CA LEU A 144 12.93 5.44 -6.63
C LEU A 144 13.30 6.41 -5.52
N GLY A 145 13.64 5.84 -4.38
CA GLY A 145 14.03 6.55 -3.16
C GLY A 145 14.90 5.64 -2.29
N LEU A 146 15.59 6.25 -1.33
CA LEU A 146 16.42 5.54 -0.37
C LEU A 146 15.53 4.76 0.61
N ASP A 147 15.53 3.43 0.51
CA ASP A 147 14.84 2.51 1.40
C ASP A 147 15.60 1.18 1.36
N HIS A 148 15.68 0.48 2.49
CA HIS A 148 16.47 -0.76 2.64
C HIS A 148 17.96 -0.60 2.24
N THR A 149 18.58 0.51 2.64
CA THR A 149 19.96 0.85 2.24
C THR A 149 20.99 -0.15 2.75
N GLU A 150 20.68 -0.84 3.85
CA GLU A 150 21.46 -1.94 4.41
C GLU A 150 21.54 -3.17 3.50
N LEU A 151 20.61 -3.32 2.55
CA LEU A 151 20.57 -4.44 1.59
C LEU A 151 20.82 -4.01 0.14
N LEU A 152 20.37 -2.81 -0.24
CA LEU A 152 20.33 -2.37 -1.64
C LEU A 152 21.41 -1.34 -2.00
N GLY A 153 22.18 -0.88 -1.02
CA GLY A 153 23.18 0.17 -1.19
C GLY A 153 22.71 1.51 -0.64
N ASN A 154 23.66 2.45 -0.49
CA ASN A 154 23.44 3.74 0.17
C ASN A 154 23.19 4.88 -0.81
N THR A 155 23.17 4.59 -2.12
CA THR A 155 22.96 5.56 -3.19
C THR A 155 21.74 5.21 -4.05
N LEU A 156 21.18 6.21 -4.74
CA LEU A 156 20.04 5.96 -5.64
C LEU A 156 20.45 5.13 -6.85
N GLU A 157 21.69 5.21 -7.27
CA GLU A 157 22.29 4.47 -8.36
C GLU A 157 22.36 2.96 -8.06
N GLU A 158 22.81 2.60 -6.85
CA GLU A 158 22.83 1.20 -6.40
C GLU A 158 21.41 0.63 -6.33
N ILE A 159 20.48 1.40 -5.76
CA ILE A 159 19.06 1.02 -5.66
C ILE A 159 18.43 0.87 -7.05
N ALA A 160 18.73 1.79 -7.98
CA ALA A 160 18.25 1.73 -9.36
C ALA A 160 18.79 0.49 -10.08
N LYS A 161 20.06 0.14 -9.88
CA LYS A 161 20.67 -1.07 -10.45
C LYS A 161 20.00 -2.34 -9.96
N GLU A 162 19.74 -2.44 -8.65
CA GLU A 162 19.03 -3.60 -8.10
C GLU A 162 17.60 -3.72 -8.65
N LYS A 163 16.87 -2.60 -8.77
CA LYS A 163 15.49 -2.60 -9.27
C LYS A 163 15.39 -2.86 -10.77
N ALA A 164 16.32 -2.32 -11.56
CA ALA A 164 16.42 -2.60 -12.98
C ALA A 164 16.80 -4.06 -13.28
N GLY A 165 17.20 -4.86 -12.28
CA GLY A 165 17.46 -6.28 -12.46
C GLY A 165 16.25 -7.12 -12.90
N ILE A 166 15.04 -6.54 -12.93
CA ILE A 166 13.86 -7.16 -13.56
C ILE A 166 13.84 -7.02 -15.09
N PHE A 167 14.72 -6.20 -15.67
CA PHE A 167 14.82 -6.00 -17.11
C PHE A 167 15.40 -7.26 -17.78
N LYS A 168 14.62 -7.84 -18.67
CA LYS A 168 14.97 -9.07 -19.40
C LYS A 168 14.82 -8.84 -20.89
N ALA A 169 15.74 -9.41 -21.67
CA ALA A 169 15.68 -9.35 -23.13
C ALA A 169 14.34 -9.92 -23.63
N GLY A 170 13.71 -9.23 -24.57
CA GLY A 170 12.37 -9.57 -25.09
C GLY A 170 11.21 -8.86 -24.41
N SER A 171 11.45 -8.10 -23.34
CA SER A 171 10.44 -7.26 -22.68
C SER A 171 10.47 -5.82 -23.18
N VAL A 172 9.45 -5.03 -22.80
CA VAL A 172 9.46 -3.55 -22.85
C VAL A 172 9.46 -3.00 -21.43
N ALA A 173 10.08 -1.84 -21.17
CA ALA A 173 10.08 -1.24 -19.84
C ALA A 173 9.53 0.19 -19.82
N TYR A 174 8.84 0.52 -18.72
CA TYR A 174 8.43 1.88 -18.38
C TYR A 174 8.94 2.28 -17.00
N THR A 175 9.25 3.56 -16.84
CA THR A 175 9.54 4.15 -15.53
C THR A 175 8.62 5.34 -15.27
N ALA A 176 8.22 5.52 -14.00
CA ALA A 176 7.73 6.82 -13.54
C ALA A 176 8.85 7.87 -13.62
N ASP A 177 8.54 9.13 -13.31
CA ASP A 177 9.56 10.16 -13.16
C ASP A 177 10.59 9.77 -12.10
N GLN A 178 11.86 10.00 -12.40
CA GLN A 178 13.00 9.64 -11.57
C GLN A 178 13.96 10.81 -11.41
N GLN A 179 14.76 10.77 -10.34
CA GLN A 179 15.93 11.63 -10.24
C GLN A 179 16.93 11.29 -11.37
N PRO A 180 17.67 12.29 -11.90
CA PRO A 180 18.57 12.09 -13.04
C PRO A 180 19.57 10.95 -12.84
N GLN A 181 20.17 10.81 -11.65
CA GLN A 181 21.14 9.74 -11.40
C GLN A 181 20.50 8.34 -11.44
N ALA A 182 19.26 8.21 -10.96
CA ALA A 182 18.52 6.95 -11.01
C ALA A 182 18.08 6.63 -12.45
N LEU A 183 17.56 7.62 -13.19
CA LEU A 183 17.14 7.47 -14.58
C LEU A 183 18.30 7.00 -15.47
N ALA A 184 19.49 7.60 -15.31
CA ALA A 184 20.67 7.22 -16.06
C ALA A 184 21.04 5.74 -15.87
N VAL A 185 20.94 5.23 -14.64
CA VAL A 185 21.17 3.81 -14.35
C VAL A 185 20.09 2.93 -14.98
N LEU A 186 18.81 3.29 -14.87
CA LEU A 186 17.73 2.53 -15.52
C LEU A 186 17.94 2.45 -17.03
N GLN A 187 18.31 3.56 -17.69
CA GLN A 187 18.63 3.60 -19.11
C GLN A 187 19.84 2.72 -19.47
N ALA A 188 20.91 2.77 -18.68
CA ALA A 188 22.08 1.93 -18.89
C ALA A 188 21.75 0.44 -18.76
N GLN A 189 20.95 0.06 -17.75
CA GLN A 189 20.51 -1.32 -17.55
C GLN A 189 19.56 -1.80 -18.65
N ALA A 190 18.65 -0.95 -19.13
CA ALA A 190 17.78 -1.27 -20.26
C ALA A 190 18.59 -1.51 -21.55
N ARG A 191 19.60 -0.66 -21.84
CA ARG A 191 20.53 -0.87 -22.97
C ARG A 191 21.30 -2.18 -22.83
N GLN A 192 21.80 -2.48 -21.62
CA GLN A 192 22.53 -3.72 -21.34
C GLN A 192 21.64 -4.96 -21.52
N ALA A 193 20.36 -4.89 -21.14
CA ALA A 193 19.38 -5.95 -21.33
C ALA A 193 18.82 -6.03 -22.77
N GLY A 194 19.16 -5.06 -23.63
CA GLY A 194 18.69 -5.00 -25.02
C GLY A 194 17.20 -4.71 -25.15
N LEU A 195 16.61 -3.91 -24.26
CA LEU A 195 15.18 -3.59 -24.28
C LEU A 195 14.90 -2.07 -24.34
N PRO A 196 13.76 -1.65 -24.91
CA PRO A 196 13.34 -0.25 -24.87
C PRO A 196 12.85 0.14 -23.48
N LEU A 197 13.30 1.30 -23.00
CA LEU A 197 12.82 1.95 -21.79
C LEU A 197 12.21 3.31 -22.16
N SER A 198 11.00 3.59 -21.68
CA SER A 198 10.33 4.90 -21.84
C SER A 198 9.85 5.45 -20.50
N SER A 199 9.87 6.77 -20.34
CA SER A 199 9.18 7.40 -19.22
C SER A 199 7.67 7.34 -19.47
N ALA A 200 6.91 6.95 -18.46
CA ALA A 200 5.46 6.96 -18.53
C ALA A 200 4.95 8.41 -18.51
N SER A 201 4.05 8.74 -19.42
CA SER A 201 3.41 10.04 -19.41
C SER A 201 2.44 10.16 -18.22
N PRO A 202 2.26 11.37 -17.66
CA PRO A 202 1.18 11.63 -16.70
C PRO A 202 -0.18 11.21 -17.26
N LEU A 203 -1.13 10.89 -16.38
CA LEU A 203 -2.47 10.46 -16.79
C LEU A 203 -3.16 11.47 -17.71
N GLU A 204 -2.94 12.77 -17.47
CA GLU A 204 -3.49 13.90 -18.22
C GLU A 204 -3.00 13.97 -19.67
N ALA A 205 -1.85 13.35 -19.97
CA ALA A 205 -1.33 13.29 -21.32
C ALA A 205 -2.11 12.30 -22.20
N TRP A 206 -2.95 11.44 -21.60
CA TRP A 206 -3.83 10.54 -22.33
C TRP A 206 -5.17 11.23 -22.62
N ALA A 207 -5.65 11.12 -23.85
CA ALA A 207 -6.98 11.59 -24.21
C ALA A 207 -8.02 10.80 -23.40
N GLY A 208 -8.87 11.52 -22.66
CA GLY A 208 -9.81 10.95 -21.68
C GLY A 208 -9.24 10.80 -20.26
N GLY A 209 -7.96 11.11 -20.02
CA GLY A 209 -7.32 11.06 -18.70
C GLY A 209 -7.51 12.33 -17.85
N THR A 210 -7.70 13.48 -18.50
CA THR A 210 -8.01 14.75 -17.80
C THR A 210 -9.36 14.63 -17.09
N GLY A 211 -9.39 14.97 -15.81
CA GLY A 211 -10.61 14.92 -14.99
C GLY A 211 -10.98 13.53 -14.45
N VAL A 212 -10.24 12.47 -14.83
CA VAL A 212 -10.43 11.15 -14.22
C VAL A 212 -10.15 11.24 -12.72
N GLN A 213 -11.16 10.86 -11.93
CA GLN A 213 -11.04 10.66 -10.50
C GLN A 213 -10.41 9.29 -10.29
N VAL A 214 -9.14 9.27 -9.88
CA VAL A 214 -8.44 8.04 -9.51
C VAL A 214 -8.98 7.56 -8.17
N GLY A 215 -9.36 6.29 -8.07
CA GLY A 215 -9.99 5.71 -6.88
C GLY A 215 -9.08 5.67 -5.64
N LEU A 216 -7.77 5.80 -5.83
CA LEU A 216 -6.78 5.94 -4.75
C LEU A 216 -6.48 7.42 -4.49
N ALA A 217 -6.52 7.82 -3.21
CA ALA A 217 -6.34 9.20 -2.82
C ALA A 217 -4.88 9.67 -2.80
N GLY A 218 -4.69 10.97 -3.04
CA GLY A 218 -3.39 11.67 -3.02
C GLY A 218 -2.84 11.95 -4.43
N GLU A 219 -2.18 13.09 -4.59
CA GLU A 219 -1.70 13.58 -5.90
C GLU A 219 -0.70 12.61 -6.56
N HIS A 220 0.21 12.04 -5.76
CA HIS A 220 1.17 11.02 -6.18
C HIS A 220 0.51 9.80 -6.87
N GLN A 221 -0.77 9.51 -6.61
CA GLN A 221 -1.48 8.41 -7.28
C GLN A 221 -1.74 8.71 -8.76
N ARG A 222 -1.75 9.99 -9.18
CA ARG A 222 -1.88 10.36 -10.60
C ARG A 222 -0.63 9.97 -11.40
N ALA A 223 0.55 10.11 -10.81
CA ALA A 223 1.79 9.61 -11.39
C ALA A 223 1.82 8.07 -11.44
N ASN A 224 1.38 7.40 -10.37
CA ASN A 224 1.23 5.94 -10.37
C ASN A 224 0.21 5.47 -11.44
N ALA A 225 -0.87 6.22 -11.65
CA ALA A 225 -1.87 5.94 -12.67
C ALA A 225 -1.30 6.08 -14.09
N GLY A 226 -0.50 7.12 -14.37
CA GLY A 226 0.18 7.29 -15.65
C GLY A 226 1.09 6.09 -15.98
N LEU A 227 1.87 5.63 -14.99
CA LEU A 227 2.67 4.41 -15.14
C LEU A 227 1.79 3.16 -15.32
N ALA A 228 0.72 3.01 -14.54
CA ALA A 228 -0.20 1.88 -14.66
C ALA A 228 -0.84 1.81 -16.06
N VAL A 229 -1.26 2.95 -16.62
CA VAL A 229 -1.82 3.02 -17.98
C VAL A 229 -0.78 2.59 -19.00
N ALA A 230 0.47 3.08 -18.90
CA ALA A 230 1.53 2.69 -19.82
C ALA A 230 1.81 1.17 -19.78
N LEU A 231 1.82 0.58 -18.59
CA LEU A 231 2.01 -0.87 -18.41
C LEU A 231 0.84 -1.67 -18.98
N ALA A 232 -0.40 -1.33 -18.63
CA ALA A 232 -1.58 -2.02 -19.13
C ALA A 232 -1.70 -1.89 -20.65
N ALA A 233 -1.51 -0.69 -21.20
CA ALA A 233 -1.55 -0.43 -22.63
C ALA A 233 -0.47 -1.22 -23.39
N SER A 234 0.76 -1.22 -22.90
CA SER A 234 1.84 -1.99 -23.53
C SER A 234 1.57 -3.49 -23.49
N TRP A 235 1.03 -3.99 -22.38
CA TRP A 235 0.62 -5.38 -22.26
C TRP A 235 -0.47 -5.73 -23.28
N GLU A 236 -1.55 -4.94 -23.36
CA GLU A 236 -2.63 -5.18 -24.33
C GLU A 236 -2.13 -5.14 -25.77
N LEU A 237 -1.33 -4.13 -26.14
CA LEU A 237 -0.79 -4.01 -27.50
C LEU A 237 0.06 -5.22 -27.89
N GLN A 238 0.85 -5.77 -26.97
CA GLN A 238 1.67 -6.95 -27.24
C GLN A 238 0.86 -8.25 -27.32
N VAL A 239 -0.18 -8.42 -26.49
CA VAL A 239 -1.03 -9.62 -26.57
C VAL A 239 -1.97 -9.57 -27.78
N ALA A 240 -2.43 -8.38 -28.18
CA ALA A 240 -3.18 -8.17 -29.42
C ALA A 240 -2.36 -8.57 -30.66
N ALA A 241 -1.05 -8.27 -30.66
CA ALA A 241 -0.16 -8.60 -31.76
C ALA A 241 0.24 -10.08 -31.79
N SER A 242 0.40 -10.71 -30.62
CA SER A 242 0.92 -12.09 -30.52
C SER A 242 -0.16 -13.17 -30.51
N ASP A 243 -1.37 -12.86 -30.02
CA ASP A 243 -2.44 -13.83 -29.83
C ASP A 243 -3.85 -13.17 -29.94
N PRO A 244 -4.19 -12.59 -31.11
CA PRO A 244 -5.40 -11.79 -31.30
C PRO A 244 -6.70 -12.57 -31.09
N GLU A 245 -6.70 -13.88 -31.38
CA GLU A 245 -7.88 -14.74 -31.20
C GLU A 245 -8.19 -14.96 -29.73
N ARG A 246 -7.17 -15.10 -28.88
CA ARG A 246 -7.33 -15.22 -27.44
C ARG A 246 -7.68 -13.88 -26.77
N PHE A 247 -7.20 -12.75 -27.33
CA PHE A 247 -7.37 -11.42 -26.73
C PHE A 247 -8.12 -10.43 -27.65
N PRO A 248 -9.39 -10.70 -28.00
CA PRO A 248 -10.16 -9.83 -28.88
C PRO A 248 -10.39 -8.41 -28.30
N GLN A 249 -10.46 -8.28 -26.97
CA GLN A 249 -10.57 -6.98 -26.30
C GLN A 249 -9.32 -6.12 -26.52
N ALA A 250 -8.13 -6.74 -26.49
CA ALA A 250 -6.87 -6.05 -26.74
C ALA A 250 -6.81 -5.52 -28.19
N VAL A 251 -7.31 -6.30 -29.15
CA VAL A 251 -7.45 -5.88 -30.56
C VAL A 251 -8.40 -4.69 -30.69
N ARG A 252 -9.53 -4.70 -29.94
CA ARG A 252 -10.48 -3.58 -29.89
C ARG A 252 -9.87 -2.30 -29.29
N HIS A 253 -9.03 -2.44 -28.25
CA HIS A 253 -8.39 -1.29 -27.59
C HIS A 253 -7.18 -0.75 -28.35
N ALA A 254 -6.48 -1.58 -29.13
CA ALA A 254 -5.24 -1.21 -29.80
C ALA A 254 -5.30 0.12 -30.58
N PRO A 255 -6.33 0.43 -31.39
CA PRO A 255 -6.42 1.71 -32.10
C PRO A 255 -6.52 2.94 -31.18
N LEU A 256 -7.16 2.79 -30.00
CA LEU A 256 -7.27 3.85 -29.00
C LEU A 256 -5.92 4.06 -28.33
N LEU A 257 -5.30 2.96 -27.87
CA LEU A 257 -4.04 2.99 -27.14
C LEU A 257 -2.88 3.52 -27.99
N THR A 258 -2.79 3.12 -29.27
CA THR A 258 -1.78 3.67 -30.20
C THR A 258 -1.96 5.17 -30.44
N ARG A 259 -3.17 5.71 -30.27
CA ARG A 259 -3.45 7.16 -30.35
C ARG A 259 -3.39 7.87 -29.00
N HIS A 260 -2.85 7.21 -27.97
CA HIS A 260 -2.82 7.74 -26.60
C HIS A 260 -4.21 8.12 -26.05
N GLN A 261 -5.23 7.33 -26.39
CA GLN A 261 -6.60 7.49 -25.89
C GLN A 261 -6.95 6.36 -24.93
N LEU A 262 -7.53 6.70 -23.77
CA LEU A 262 -7.96 5.70 -22.79
C LEU A 262 -9.23 4.97 -23.26
N PRO A 263 -9.25 3.63 -23.23
CA PRO A 263 -10.49 2.85 -23.26
C PRO A 263 -11.41 3.23 -22.10
N GLY A 264 -12.73 3.08 -22.27
CA GLY A 264 -13.70 3.36 -21.20
C GLY A 264 -13.48 2.47 -19.98
N GLU A 265 -13.10 1.23 -20.23
CA GLU A 265 -12.76 0.20 -19.25
C GLU A 265 -11.53 0.61 -18.41
N TYR A 266 -10.58 1.35 -18.98
CA TYR A 266 -9.44 1.89 -18.22
C TYR A 266 -9.88 3.00 -17.27
N ILE A 267 -10.79 3.87 -17.72
CA ILE A 267 -11.35 4.94 -16.87
C ILE A 267 -12.15 4.31 -15.71
N GLU A 268 -13.00 3.34 -16.00
CA GLU A 268 -13.73 2.58 -14.98
C GLU A 268 -12.78 1.91 -13.98
N GLY A 269 -11.75 1.21 -14.49
CA GLY A 269 -10.75 0.54 -13.66
C GLY A 269 -9.96 1.50 -12.78
N LEU A 270 -9.56 2.67 -13.29
CA LEU A 270 -8.87 3.70 -12.50
C LEU A 270 -9.77 4.32 -11.43
N THR A 271 -11.05 4.59 -11.75
CA THR A 271 -11.99 5.21 -10.82
C THR A 271 -12.48 4.25 -9.74
N SER A 272 -12.67 2.97 -10.07
CA SER A 272 -13.09 1.94 -9.12
C SER A 272 -11.94 1.29 -8.35
N CYS A 273 -10.68 1.60 -8.71
CA CYS A 273 -9.51 1.02 -8.06
C CYS A 273 -9.51 1.32 -6.56
N TYR A 274 -9.46 0.26 -5.75
CA TYR A 274 -9.42 0.33 -4.30
C TYR A 274 -8.26 -0.50 -3.75
N TRP A 275 -7.45 0.09 -2.88
CA TRP A 275 -6.31 -0.57 -2.25
C TRP A 275 -6.29 -0.23 -0.75
N PRO A 276 -6.62 -1.20 0.14
CA PRO A 276 -6.74 -0.92 1.57
C PRO A 276 -5.48 -0.28 2.17
N GLY A 277 -5.67 0.64 3.10
CA GLY A 277 -4.57 1.30 3.81
C GLY A 277 -3.72 2.27 2.96
N ARG A 278 -4.24 2.75 1.83
CA ARG A 278 -3.65 3.82 1.01
C ARG A 278 -4.63 4.97 0.88
N GLY A 279 -4.41 6.02 1.68
CA GLY A 279 -5.30 7.17 1.70
C GLY A 279 -6.77 6.82 1.95
N GLN A 280 -7.04 5.88 2.87
CA GLN A 280 -8.38 5.34 3.09
C GLN A 280 -9.12 6.11 4.20
N VAL A 281 -10.36 6.53 3.94
CA VAL A 281 -11.22 7.16 4.93
C VAL A 281 -12.29 6.17 5.39
N VAL A 282 -12.47 6.03 6.71
CA VAL A 282 -13.47 5.17 7.32
C VAL A 282 -14.24 5.94 8.38
N GLU A 283 -15.56 6.05 8.20
CA GLU A 283 -16.46 6.53 9.24
C GLU A 283 -16.82 5.39 10.20
N ASP A 284 -16.72 5.67 11.50
CA ASP A 284 -17.17 4.73 12.54
C ASP A 284 -18.68 4.89 12.75
N VAL A 285 -19.44 3.92 12.23
CA VAL A 285 -20.90 3.89 12.30
C VAL A 285 -21.42 3.14 13.53
N SER A 286 -20.53 2.65 14.41
CA SER A 286 -20.92 1.86 15.58
C SER A 286 -21.49 2.68 16.74
N GLU A 287 -21.50 4.01 16.64
CA GLU A 287 -21.88 4.88 17.76
C GLU A 287 -23.38 4.93 18.04
N VAL A 288 -24.23 5.08 17.01
CA VAL A 288 -25.70 5.15 17.16
C VAL A 288 -26.40 4.77 15.84
N PRO A 289 -27.21 3.69 15.79
CA PRO A 289 -28.04 3.40 14.62
C PRO A 289 -28.99 4.59 14.33
N GLY A 290 -28.88 5.20 13.15
CA GLY A 290 -29.77 6.28 12.71
C GLY A 290 -29.26 7.71 12.91
N GLN A 291 -28.11 7.94 13.55
CA GLN A 291 -27.43 9.26 13.51
C GLN A 291 -26.44 9.29 12.35
N SER A 292 -26.80 10.04 11.31
CA SER A 292 -25.88 10.45 10.25
C SER A 292 -25.70 11.96 10.36
N PRO A 293 -24.48 12.51 10.26
CA PRO A 293 -23.19 11.84 9.96
C PRO A 293 -22.47 11.31 11.20
N SER A 294 -21.51 10.38 11.00
CA SER A 294 -20.62 9.91 12.07
C SER A 294 -19.78 11.05 12.64
N ARG A 295 -19.58 11.05 13.96
CA ARG A 295 -18.74 12.04 14.67
C ARG A 295 -17.31 11.56 14.87
N LEU A 296 -16.97 10.35 14.41
CA LEU A 296 -15.64 9.75 14.49
C LEU A 296 -15.20 9.23 13.13
N THR A 297 -14.20 9.89 12.55
CA THR A 297 -13.67 9.57 11.21
C THR A 297 -12.19 9.17 11.30
N PHE A 298 -11.86 8.03 10.71
CA PHE A 298 -10.49 7.51 10.61
C PHE A 298 -9.92 7.75 9.22
N PHE A 299 -8.66 8.18 9.18
CA PHE A 299 -7.85 8.40 7.99
C PHE A 299 -6.67 7.44 8.08
N LEU A 300 -6.62 6.41 7.25
CA LEU A 300 -5.66 5.32 7.35
C LEU A 300 -4.70 5.34 6.16
N ASP A 301 -3.41 5.45 6.44
CA ASP A 301 -2.36 5.33 5.43
C ASP A 301 -1.11 4.64 5.98
N GLY A 302 -0.63 3.62 5.28
CA GLY A 302 0.53 2.83 5.67
C GLY A 302 1.90 3.48 5.40
N ALA A 303 2.02 4.80 5.34
CA ALA A 303 3.28 5.54 5.25
C ALA A 303 4.26 5.15 6.36
N HIS A 304 5.53 4.97 6.00
CA HIS A 304 6.58 4.48 6.91
C HIS A 304 8.01 4.88 6.49
N THR A 305 8.16 5.81 5.54
CA THR A 305 9.42 6.48 5.19
C THR A 305 9.21 8.00 5.15
N PRO A 306 10.28 8.80 5.29
CA PRO A 306 10.18 10.26 5.32
C PRO A 306 9.36 10.85 4.17
N GLU A 307 9.55 10.36 2.95
CA GLU A 307 8.84 10.81 1.75
C GLU A 307 7.36 10.44 1.81
N SER A 308 7.03 9.20 2.19
CA SER A 308 5.63 8.79 2.34
C SER A 308 4.91 9.53 3.47
N MET A 309 5.62 9.99 4.51
CA MET A 309 5.02 10.80 5.58
C MET A 309 4.61 12.19 5.09
N VAL A 310 5.37 12.78 4.16
CA VAL A 310 4.98 14.04 3.49
C VAL A 310 3.70 13.81 2.71
N THR A 311 3.69 12.81 1.84
CA THR A 311 2.51 12.48 1.02
C THR A 311 1.27 12.16 1.86
N CYS A 312 1.43 11.41 2.95
CA CYS A 312 0.35 11.13 3.89
C CYS A 312 -0.16 12.40 4.58
N GLY A 313 0.74 13.30 4.98
CA GLY A 313 0.39 14.58 5.61
C GLY A 313 -0.39 15.50 4.67
N GLU A 314 0.05 15.64 3.43
CA GLU A 314 -0.64 16.41 2.38
C GLU A 314 -2.04 15.85 2.12
N TRP A 315 -2.14 14.54 1.92
CA TRP A 315 -3.42 13.87 1.72
C TRP A 315 -4.36 14.08 2.91
N PHE A 316 -3.87 13.89 4.14
CA PHE A 316 -4.68 14.08 5.35
C PHE A 316 -5.16 15.52 5.46
N ALA A 317 -4.28 16.51 5.27
CA ALA A 317 -4.64 17.92 5.35
C ALA A 317 -5.69 18.30 4.30
N ALA A 318 -5.53 17.84 3.05
CA ALA A 318 -6.47 18.10 1.97
C ALA A 318 -7.84 17.44 2.20
N THR A 319 -7.84 16.19 2.69
CA THR A 319 -9.08 15.39 2.82
C THR A 319 -9.85 15.70 4.09
N ALA A 320 -9.16 15.92 5.21
CA ALA A 320 -9.78 16.27 6.48
C ALA A 320 -10.38 17.69 6.49
N GLY A 321 -10.02 18.53 5.51
CA GLY A 321 -10.45 19.93 5.36
C GLY A 321 -9.92 20.85 6.47
N PRO A 322 -10.16 22.17 6.42
CA PRO A 322 -9.87 23.06 7.55
C PRO A 322 -10.88 22.86 8.70
N ALA A 323 -10.50 23.24 9.93
CA ALA A 323 -11.38 23.29 11.09
C ALA A 323 -12.56 24.26 10.84
N GLY A 324 -13.63 23.78 10.20
CA GLY A 324 -14.76 24.63 9.84
C GLY A 324 -15.67 24.12 8.72
N ARG A 325 -15.26 23.13 7.91
CA ARG A 325 -16.19 22.43 6.98
C ARG A 325 -16.97 21.33 7.70
N ALA A 326 -17.68 21.72 8.75
CA ALA A 326 -18.77 20.90 9.25
C ALA A 326 -19.91 20.97 8.24
N LEU A 327 -20.23 19.81 7.66
CA LEU A 327 -21.52 19.42 7.09
C LEU A 327 -22.63 20.48 7.22
N HIS A 328 -22.70 21.43 6.27
CA HIS A 328 -23.88 22.26 6.08
C HIS A 328 -24.91 21.44 5.31
N ASN A 329 -25.70 20.66 6.03
CA ASN A 329 -27.01 20.20 5.58
C ASN A 329 -27.93 20.17 6.80
N GLY A 330 -28.49 21.33 7.12
CA GLY A 330 -29.44 21.47 8.23
C GLY A 330 -29.63 22.93 8.61
N THR A 331 -30.78 23.47 8.25
CA THR A 331 -31.29 24.76 8.70
C THR A 331 -31.42 24.75 10.22
N GLY A 332 -30.43 25.29 10.93
CA GLY A 332 -30.47 25.38 12.39
C GLY A 332 -29.31 26.18 12.95
N THR A 333 -29.62 27.08 13.89
CA THR A 333 -28.74 28.00 14.61
C THR A 333 -27.74 27.30 15.54
N ALA A 334 -26.81 26.51 14.99
CA ALA A 334 -25.74 25.87 15.75
C ALA A 334 -24.37 26.48 15.39
N GLY A 335 -23.61 26.91 16.42
CA GLY A 335 -22.24 27.42 16.26
C GLY A 335 -21.26 26.40 15.68
N PRO A 336 -20.00 26.79 15.40
CA PRO A 336 -19.03 25.96 14.67
C PRO A 336 -18.78 24.61 15.36
N ALA A 337 -18.56 23.55 14.57
CA ALA A 337 -18.23 22.24 15.10
C ALA A 337 -16.93 22.26 15.89
N LEU A 338 -16.90 21.48 16.98
CA LEU A 338 -15.73 21.32 17.83
C LEU A 338 -14.87 20.19 17.26
N LEU A 339 -13.90 20.53 16.41
CA LEU A 339 -13.02 19.56 15.78
C LEU A 339 -11.84 19.21 16.70
N GLN A 340 -11.55 17.92 16.88
CA GLN A 340 -10.33 17.44 17.52
C GLN A 340 -9.62 16.44 16.60
N ARG A 341 -8.31 16.61 16.43
CA ARG A 341 -7.47 15.74 15.59
C ARG A 341 -6.54 14.90 16.44
N VAL A 342 -6.54 13.60 16.21
CA VAL A 342 -5.72 12.63 16.94
C VAL A 342 -4.78 11.96 15.95
N LEU A 343 -3.49 11.96 16.25
CA LEU A 343 -2.53 11.08 15.60
C LEU A 343 -2.51 9.74 16.35
N LEU A 344 -2.76 8.64 15.64
CA LEU A 344 -2.52 7.28 16.11
C LEU A 344 -1.33 6.71 15.33
N PHE A 345 -0.22 6.45 16.02
CA PHE A 345 1.05 6.17 15.36
C PHE A 345 1.79 4.99 15.96
N HIS A 346 2.43 4.23 15.06
CA HIS A 346 3.43 3.22 15.39
C HIS A 346 4.39 3.07 14.21
N CYS A 347 5.70 3.01 14.48
CA CYS A 347 6.69 2.54 13.50
C CYS A 347 7.57 1.44 14.12
N MET A 348 8.15 0.59 13.27
CA MET A 348 9.07 -0.47 13.71
C MET A 348 10.42 0.10 14.15
N GLN A 349 11.20 -0.65 14.94
CA GLN A 349 12.49 -0.21 15.50
C GLN A 349 13.55 0.09 14.43
N GLU A 350 13.44 -0.51 13.25
CA GLU A 350 14.35 -0.26 12.12
C GLU A 350 14.08 1.09 11.43
N ARG A 351 13.02 1.81 11.84
CA ARG A 351 12.67 3.13 11.32
C ARG A 351 13.06 4.22 12.32
N SER A 352 13.45 5.40 11.82
CA SER A 352 13.75 6.57 12.65
C SER A 352 12.48 7.40 12.91
N PRO A 353 11.88 7.37 14.12
CA PRO A 353 10.73 8.20 14.44
C PRO A 353 11.04 9.70 14.32
N GLN A 354 12.31 10.11 14.54
CA GLN A 354 12.77 11.49 14.38
C GLN A 354 12.55 11.99 12.94
N LEU A 355 13.00 11.21 11.96
CA LEU A 355 12.84 11.55 10.55
C LEU A 355 11.37 11.48 10.11
N LEU A 356 10.61 10.50 10.60
CA LEU A 356 9.19 10.37 10.25
C LEU A 356 8.34 11.53 10.80
N PHE A 357 8.48 11.84 12.09
CA PHE A 357 7.74 12.93 12.72
C PHE A 357 8.15 14.30 12.21
N SER A 358 9.44 14.55 11.98
CA SER A 358 9.88 15.84 11.45
C SER A 358 9.24 16.16 10.09
N ARG A 359 9.13 15.16 9.19
CA ARG A 359 8.43 15.32 7.91
C ARG A 359 6.92 15.51 8.10
N LEU A 360 6.27 14.63 8.85
CA LEU A 360 4.82 14.71 9.07
C LEU A 360 4.42 16.06 9.70
N VAL A 361 5.06 16.46 10.80
CA VAL A 361 4.71 17.68 11.53
C VAL A 361 4.93 18.93 10.69
N THR A 362 6.05 18.99 9.94
CA THR A 362 6.33 20.12 9.05
C THR A 362 5.26 20.22 7.97
N THR A 363 4.98 19.12 7.27
CA THR A 363 3.96 19.09 6.21
C THR A 363 2.57 19.47 6.72
N LEU A 364 2.17 18.96 7.89
CA LEU A 364 0.88 19.32 8.49
C LEU A 364 0.80 20.81 8.83
N LYS A 365 1.87 21.39 9.40
CA LYS A 365 1.96 22.83 9.70
C LYS A 365 1.88 23.68 8.44
N ASP A 366 2.62 23.32 7.39
CA ASP A 366 2.64 24.04 6.11
C ASP A 366 1.25 24.04 5.43
N ASN A 367 0.45 23.01 5.68
CA ASN A 367 -0.93 22.88 5.21
C ASN A 367 -1.98 23.37 6.23
N GLY A 368 -1.57 24.13 7.25
CA GLY A 368 -2.49 24.72 8.24
C GLY A 368 -3.27 23.69 9.08
N THR A 369 -2.74 22.48 9.23
CA THR A 369 -3.37 21.37 9.95
C THR A 369 -2.57 21.03 11.21
N GLY A 370 -3.22 21.13 12.39
CA GLY A 370 -2.62 20.77 13.68
C GLY A 370 -3.13 19.42 14.21
N MET A 371 -2.28 18.70 14.96
CA MET A 371 -2.72 17.56 15.77
C MET A 371 -2.95 18.03 17.20
N HIS A 372 -4.13 17.73 17.75
CA HIS A 372 -4.49 18.12 19.12
C HIS A 372 -4.00 17.09 20.14
N HIS A 373 -3.99 15.81 19.73
CA HIS A 373 -3.59 14.68 20.56
C HIS A 373 -2.73 13.72 19.74
N ALA A 374 -1.86 12.97 20.41
CA ALA A 374 -1.15 11.85 19.83
C ALA A 374 -1.22 10.63 20.74
N VAL A 375 -1.37 9.46 20.15
CA VAL A 375 -1.45 8.18 20.83
C VAL A 375 -0.48 7.21 20.15
N PHE A 376 0.40 6.62 20.95
CA PHE A 376 1.35 5.60 20.53
C PHE A 376 0.84 4.25 21.02
N VAL A 377 0.56 3.36 20.09
CA VAL A 377 -0.09 2.08 20.39
C VAL A 377 0.71 0.94 19.75
N PRO A 378 0.94 -0.16 20.47
CA PRO A 378 1.49 -1.36 19.84
C PRO A 378 0.46 -1.92 18.85
N PRO A 379 0.87 -2.36 17.65
CA PRO A 379 -0.01 -3.12 16.78
C PRO A 379 -0.39 -4.45 17.47
N ASP A 380 -1.58 -4.95 17.17
CA ASP A 380 -2.01 -6.30 17.55
C ASP A 380 -1.18 -7.36 16.79
N SER A 381 -0.78 -7.01 15.57
CA SER A 381 0.07 -7.81 14.70
C SER A 381 1.51 -7.33 14.78
N SER A 382 2.35 -7.99 15.58
CA SER A 382 3.80 -7.76 15.57
C SER A 382 4.61 -9.05 15.39
N ARG A 383 5.75 -8.93 14.69
CA ARG A 383 6.70 -10.05 14.50
C ARG A 383 7.20 -10.61 15.83
N GLN A 384 7.30 -9.78 16.86
CA GLN A 384 7.76 -10.16 18.19
C GLN A 384 6.69 -10.95 18.99
N GLN A 385 5.40 -10.62 18.85
CA GLN A 385 4.31 -11.38 19.47
C GLN A 385 4.20 -12.80 18.90
N LEU A 386 4.39 -12.96 17.59
CA LEU A 386 4.40 -14.28 16.92
C LEU A 386 5.62 -15.13 17.32
N ALA A 387 6.77 -14.51 17.61
CA ALA A 387 8.00 -15.23 17.94
C ALA A 387 8.12 -15.58 19.44
N ASN A 388 7.68 -14.69 20.33
CA ASN A 388 8.00 -14.79 21.75
C ASN A 388 6.78 -15.07 22.67
N GLY A 389 5.56 -15.15 22.13
CA GLY A 389 4.34 -15.36 22.93
C GLY A 389 4.14 -14.32 24.05
N CYS A 390 4.85 -13.18 23.97
CA CYS A 390 4.93 -12.21 25.05
C CYS A 390 3.72 -11.27 24.95
N SER A 391 2.91 -11.27 25.99
CA SER A 391 1.62 -10.56 26.08
C SER A 391 1.73 -9.09 26.46
N MET A 392 2.94 -8.59 26.74
CA MET A 392 3.16 -7.20 27.16
C MET A 392 3.79 -6.38 26.04
N PRO A 393 3.23 -5.19 25.72
CA PRO A 393 3.81 -4.28 24.75
C PRO A 393 5.28 -3.94 25.08
N ASP A 394 6.11 -3.77 24.06
CA ASP A 394 7.43 -3.13 24.19
C ASP A 394 7.25 -1.65 24.59
N MET A 395 7.08 -1.42 25.88
CA MET A 395 6.85 -0.10 26.46
C MET A 395 8.03 0.87 26.23
N PRO A 396 9.31 0.45 26.35
CA PRO A 396 10.45 1.32 26.04
C PRO A 396 10.39 1.96 24.65
N TRP A 397 10.02 1.20 23.62
CA TRP A 397 9.95 1.74 22.26
C TRP A 397 8.83 2.79 22.10
N HIS A 398 7.66 2.57 22.71
CA HIS A 398 6.57 3.53 22.67
C HIS A 398 6.88 4.79 23.48
N GLN A 399 7.59 4.66 24.60
CA GLN A 399 8.14 5.79 25.36
C GLN A 399 9.13 6.60 24.52
N HIS A 400 10.02 5.93 23.78
CA HIS A 400 10.93 6.61 22.87
C HIS A 400 10.17 7.42 21.81
N MET A 401 9.19 6.81 21.13
CA MET A 401 8.35 7.52 20.15
C MET A 401 7.62 8.73 20.77
N GLN A 402 7.09 8.59 21.99
CA GLN A 402 6.45 9.68 22.72
C GLN A 402 7.41 10.84 22.99
N THR A 403 8.63 10.56 23.48
CA THR A 403 9.65 11.59 23.72
C THR A 403 10.03 12.31 22.44
N VAL A 404 10.21 11.58 21.34
CA VAL A 404 10.57 12.18 20.04
C VAL A 404 9.43 13.04 19.50
N TRP A 405 8.19 12.59 19.63
CA TRP A 405 7.01 13.38 19.27
C TRP A 405 6.94 14.70 20.05
N GLN A 406 7.14 14.65 21.38
CA GLN A 406 7.13 15.84 22.23
C GLN A 406 8.17 16.88 21.79
N ALA A 407 9.36 16.41 21.42
CA ALA A 407 10.41 17.27 20.87
C ALA A 407 10.01 17.86 19.50
N ALA A 408 9.40 17.07 18.62
CA ALA A 408 9.01 17.51 17.28
C ALA A 408 7.88 18.56 17.27
N VAL A 409 6.93 18.48 18.21
CA VAL A 409 5.83 19.45 18.31
C VAL A 409 6.20 20.74 19.04
N GLY A 410 7.37 20.80 19.70
CA GLY A 410 7.93 22.04 20.25
C GLY A 410 7.23 22.61 21.49
N GLY A 411 6.57 21.77 22.29
CA GLY A 411 5.96 22.19 23.58
C GLY A 411 4.70 23.07 23.46
N THR A 412 4.33 23.53 22.26
CA THR A 412 3.07 24.19 21.99
C THR A 412 1.95 23.15 21.84
N ALA A 413 1.38 22.69 22.95
CA ALA A 413 0.08 22.04 22.90
C ALA A 413 -0.90 23.05 22.32
N ASP A 414 -1.66 22.66 21.28
CA ASP A 414 -2.61 23.56 20.64
C ASP A 414 -3.60 24.07 21.70
N LYS A 415 -3.69 25.39 21.88
CA LYS A 415 -4.53 26.00 22.93
C LYS A 415 -6.01 25.68 22.74
N ALA A 416 -6.39 25.19 21.56
CA ALA A 416 -7.73 24.73 21.19
C ALA A 416 -8.05 23.28 21.59
N ALA A 417 -7.15 22.54 22.24
CA ALA A 417 -7.41 21.17 22.68
C ALA A 417 -8.44 21.13 23.83
N ILE A 418 -9.54 20.41 23.60
CA ILE A 418 -10.61 20.22 24.61
C ILE A 418 -10.15 19.16 25.62
N GLY A 419 -10.59 19.28 26.87
CA GLY A 419 -10.41 18.24 27.88
C GLY A 419 -11.17 16.97 27.50
N LEU A 420 -10.45 15.93 27.07
CA LEU A 420 -11.02 14.62 26.77
C LEU A 420 -11.12 13.75 28.03
N PRO A 421 -12.04 12.76 28.07
CA PRO A 421 -12.05 11.73 29.10
C PRO A 421 -10.67 11.11 29.33
N ARG A 422 -10.40 10.72 30.58
CA ARG A 422 -9.11 10.13 30.95
C ARG A 422 -8.83 8.88 30.11
N MET A 423 -7.64 8.83 29.50
CA MET A 423 -7.20 7.68 28.74
C MET A 423 -7.02 6.43 29.61
N PRO A 424 -7.20 5.23 29.04
CA PRO A 424 -6.88 3.98 29.72
C PRO A 424 -5.41 4.00 30.16
N ALA A 425 -5.17 3.74 31.44
CA ALA A 425 -3.82 3.77 31.98
C ALA A 425 -2.98 2.62 31.42
N CYS A 426 -1.75 2.92 31.03
CA CYS A 426 -0.71 1.91 30.82
C CYS A 426 0.30 2.02 31.97
N GLY A 427 0.21 1.12 32.95
CA GLY A 427 1.00 1.20 34.19
C GLY A 427 0.61 2.37 35.10
N SER A 428 1.58 2.90 35.85
CA SER A 428 1.39 3.97 36.86
C SER A 428 1.51 5.40 36.32
N ILE A 429 1.71 5.59 35.01
CA ILE A 429 2.03 6.89 34.42
C ILE A 429 0.73 7.66 34.11
N MET A 430 0.58 8.87 34.66
CA MET A 430 -0.45 9.81 34.19
C MET A 430 -0.13 10.24 32.76
N GLN A 431 -1.07 10.06 31.84
CA GLN A 431 -0.87 10.37 30.42
C GLN A 431 -1.65 11.62 30.03
N ASP A 432 -0.97 12.60 29.44
CA ASP A 432 -1.57 13.76 28.79
C ASP A 432 -1.52 13.55 27.28
N SER A 433 -2.65 13.22 26.66
CA SER A 433 -2.75 12.97 25.21
C SER A 433 -2.32 14.18 24.38
N ARG A 434 -2.40 15.40 24.93
CA ARG A 434 -1.90 16.64 24.31
C ARG A 434 -0.38 16.67 24.15
N ARG A 435 0.32 15.90 24.98
CA ARG A 435 1.77 15.71 24.95
C ARG A 435 2.16 14.32 24.45
N GLY A 436 1.22 13.56 23.90
CA GLY A 436 1.40 12.17 23.54
C GLY A 436 1.04 11.23 24.69
N ALA A 437 0.24 10.21 24.41
CA ALA A 437 -0.17 9.15 25.33
C ALA A 437 0.23 7.76 24.78
N ILE A 438 0.29 6.76 25.66
CA ILE A 438 0.67 5.38 25.30
C ILE A 438 -0.44 4.43 25.75
N THR A 439 -1.09 3.74 24.85
CA THR A 439 -2.16 2.81 25.21
C THR A 439 -1.69 1.37 25.22
N PRO A 440 -2.32 0.52 26.05
CA PRO A 440 -1.95 -0.88 26.15
C PRO A 440 -2.36 -1.70 24.91
N SER A 441 -3.39 -1.27 24.18
CA SER A 441 -3.89 -1.96 22.99
C SER A 441 -4.66 -1.05 22.05
N LEU A 442 -4.82 -1.51 20.82
CA LEU A 442 -5.62 -0.84 19.80
C LEU A 442 -7.10 -0.79 20.18
N GLN A 443 -7.64 -1.89 20.72
CA GLN A 443 -9.03 -1.95 21.18
C GLN A 443 -9.31 -0.93 22.29
N ALA A 444 -8.42 -0.83 23.30
CA ALA A 444 -8.59 0.14 24.38
C ALA A 444 -8.56 1.59 23.86
N THR A 445 -7.76 1.85 22.82
CA THR A 445 -7.71 3.15 22.16
C THR A 445 -9.00 3.47 21.42
N LEU A 446 -9.53 2.50 20.68
CA LEU A 446 -10.79 2.64 19.95
C LEU A 446 -11.97 2.87 20.90
N ASP A 447 -12.05 2.11 22.00
CA ASP A 447 -13.08 2.28 23.02
C ASP A 447 -12.99 3.66 23.70
N TRP A 448 -11.77 4.16 23.91
CA TRP A 448 -11.55 5.52 24.42
C TRP A 448 -12.02 6.59 23.42
N LEU A 449 -11.67 6.48 22.14
CA LEU A 449 -12.12 7.40 21.09
C LEU A 449 -13.65 7.46 21.01
N ARG A 450 -14.31 6.29 20.99
CA ARG A 450 -15.77 6.18 21.01
C ARG A 450 -16.38 6.80 22.28
N ARG A 451 -15.74 6.61 23.44
CA ARG A 451 -16.17 7.24 24.69
C ARG A 451 -16.03 8.76 24.64
N CYS A 452 -14.93 9.29 24.11
CA CYS A 452 -14.74 10.73 23.93
C CYS A 452 -15.86 11.37 23.13
N VAL A 453 -16.28 10.73 22.05
CA VAL A 453 -17.37 11.23 21.20
C VAL A 453 -18.73 11.02 21.86
N LYS A 454 -18.96 9.88 22.54
CA LYS A 454 -20.23 9.60 23.25
C LYS A 454 -20.49 10.51 24.45
N GLU A 455 -19.48 10.77 25.27
CA GLU A 455 -19.58 11.55 26.52
C GLU A 455 -19.21 13.03 26.33
N GLY A 456 -18.54 13.36 25.22
CA GLY A 456 -18.15 14.72 24.89
C GLY A 456 -19.31 15.60 24.42
N PRO A 457 -19.04 16.89 24.14
CA PRO A 457 -20.05 17.82 23.64
C PRO A 457 -20.74 17.28 22.37
N PRO A 458 -22.05 17.49 22.17
CA PRO A 458 -22.77 16.99 21.00
C PRO A 458 -22.19 17.44 19.65
N ARG A 459 -21.46 18.57 19.63
CA ARG A 459 -20.80 19.14 18.44
C ARG A 459 -19.36 18.68 18.25
N LEU A 460 -18.86 17.78 19.09
CA LEU A 460 -17.51 17.21 18.98
C LEU A 460 -17.44 16.29 17.77
N HIS A 461 -16.51 16.57 16.87
CA HIS A 461 -16.08 15.69 15.79
C HIS A 461 -14.62 15.33 15.98
N MET A 462 -14.29 14.05 15.87
CA MET A 462 -12.94 13.54 15.99
C MET A 462 -12.45 13.00 14.64
N GLN A 463 -11.29 13.47 14.21
CA GLN A 463 -10.57 12.96 13.04
C GLN A 463 -9.29 12.27 13.51
N VAL A 464 -9.12 11.01 13.16
CA VAL A 464 -8.01 10.17 13.63
C VAL A 464 -7.14 9.77 12.46
N LEU A 465 -5.90 10.27 12.40
CA LEU A 465 -4.90 9.83 11.43
C LEU A 465 -4.19 8.59 11.96
N VAL A 466 -4.30 7.46 11.26
CA VAL A 466 -3.67 6.19 11.59
C VAL A 466 -2.55 5.93 10.58
N THR A 467 -1.29 6.00 11.03
CA THR A 467 -0.13 5.89 10.13
C THR A 467 1.15 5.42 10.83
N GLY A 468 2.25 5.31 10.09
CA GLY A 468 3.58 4.94 10.57
C GLY A 468 3.97 3.48 10.29
N SER A 469 2.98 2.59 10.12
CA SER A 469 3.20 1.19 9.78
C SER A 469 1.98 0.55 9.12
N LEU A 470 2.24 -0.46 8.29
CA LEU A 470 1.18 -1.28 7.69
C LEU A 470 0.47 -2.18 8.71
N TYR A 471 1.18 -2.65 9.74
CA TYR A 471 0.58 -3.45 10.82
C TYR A 471 -0.51 -2.68 11.56
N LEU A 472 -0.21 -1.46 12.02
CA LEU A 472 -1.19 -0.63 12.71
C LEU A 472 -2.43 -0.34 11.86
N VAL A 473 -2.22 -0.06 10.57
CA VAL A 473 -3.32 0.19 9.63
C VAL A 473 -4.17 -1.06 9.41
N GLY A 474 -3.53 -2.22 9.22
CA GLY A 474 -4.24 -3.50 9.06
C GLY A 474 -5.07 -3.88 10.28
N ASP A 475 -4.47 -3.79 11.48
CA ASP A 475 -5.15 -4.07 12.74
C ASP A 475 -6.32 -3.11 12.95
N MET A 476 -6.15 -1.82 12.64
CA MET A 476 -7.25 -0.85 12.76
C MET A 476 -8.40 -1.18 11.81
N LEU A 477 -8.13 -1.58 10.58
CA LEU A 477 -9.17 -1.99 9.63
C LEU A 477 -9.94 -3.22 10.14
N GLN A 478 -9.27 -4.18 10.78
CA GLN A 478 -9.94 -5.31 11.44
C GLN A 478 -10.85 -4.82 12.59
N ARG A 479 -10.34 -3.95 13.46
CA ARG A 479 -11.09 -3.41 14.62
C ARG A 479 -12.30 -2.57 14.21
N LEU A 480 -12.23 -1.91 13.05
CA LEU A 480 -13.34 -1.16 12.45
C LEU A 480 -14.33 -2.04 11.67
N GLY A 481 -14.13 -3.37 11.63
CA GLY A 481 -14.99 -4.29 10.88
C GLY A 481 -14.94 -4.09 9.37
N ARG A 482 -13.80 -3.59 8.85
CA ARG A 482 -13.57 -3.34 7.42
C ARG A 482 -12.70 -4.39 6.74
N ALA A 483 -12.14 -5.32 7.51
CA ALA A 483 -11.55 -6.53 6.97
C ALA A 483 -12.67 -7.49 6.51
N PRO A 484 -12.52 -8.20 5.38
CA PRO A 484 -13.44 -9.26 4.97
C PRO A 484 -13.63 -10.29 6.10
N ALA A 485 -14.86 -10.79 6.28
CA ALA A 485 -15.11 -11.87 7.23
C ALA A 485 -14.31 -13.13 6.85
N ASN A 486 -13.71 -13.78 7.85
CA ASN A 486 -12.86 -14.97 7.71
C ASN A 486 -13.61 -16.27 7.39
#